data_AF-A0A497R9S3-F1
#
_entry.id   AF-A0A497R9S3-F1
#
_cell.length_a   1.000
_cell.length_b   1.000
_cell.length_c   1.000
_cell.angle_alpha   90.00
_cell.angle_beta   90.00
_cell.angle_gamma   90.00
#
_symmetry.space_group_name_H-M   'P 1'
#
loop_
_entity.id
_entity.type
_entity.pdbx_description
1 polymer ?
#
loop_
_entity_poly.entity_id
_entity_poly.type
_entity_poly.pdbx_seq_one_letter_code
_entity_poly.pdbx_strand_id
1 'polypeptide(L)'
;MSEKENLKDAYKKFAEGLQEIEEEDKKAKKEIIKKGVLELEQKYKEEIKGTHAVDARLVKLRQEAGMPELIGVGDKVDKKRFKDKEKFEHFLAKEILEVGIEESRNYGGVMLFKDFCKIFAEKRPNWVAPPKEIKKALEYLAAAGLVPKMFKMKNKAILITFKPAELSRDLLTILNLVPPSGFLTVEELSKILGWQKERVELSFRSLVEQEIAYYDKQAQGYHFPVMKH
;
A
#
# COMPACT_ATOMS: atom_id res chain seq x y z
N MET A 1 40.50 13.01 26.49
CA MET A 1 39.14 12.64 26.02
C MET A 1 38.35 12.25 27.26
N SER A 2 37.37 13.04 27.75
CA SER A 2 36.61 12.56 28.91
C SER A 2 35.26 13.25 29.23
N GLU A 3 35.09 14.57 29.07
CA GLU A 3 33.84 15.20 29.55
C GLU A 3 32.85 15.55 28.43
N LYS A 4 33.32 16.07 27.30
CA LYS A 4 32.44 16.49 26.19
C LYS A 4 31.77 15.32 25.45
N GLU A 5 32.40 14.15 25.40
CA GLU A 5 31.79 12.93 24.84
C GLU A 5 30.74 12.33 25.78
N ASN A 6 31.05 12.26 27.08
CA ASN A 6 30.09 11.82 28.11
C ASN A 6 28.87 12.73 28.18
N LEU A 7 29.04 14.05 28.01
CA LEU A 7 27.94 15.01 27.99
C LEU A 7 27.02 14.77 26.78
N LYS A 8 27.58 14.57 25.57
CA LYS A 8 26.81 14.27 24.35
C LYS A 8 26.04 12.95 24.46
N ASP A 9 26.68 11.92 25.04
CA ASP A 9 26.03 10.62 25.23
C ASP A 9 24.89 10.68 26.26
N ALA A 10 25.04 11.50 27.31
CA ALA A 10 23.97 11.78 28.27
C ALA A 10 22.78 12.53 27.64
N TYR A 11 23.04 13.55 26.79
CA TYR A 11 21.98 14.23 26.04
C TYR A 11 21.26 13.29 25.05
N LYS A 12 22.00 12.38 24.41
CA LYS A 12 21.42 11.38 23.50
C LYS A 12 20.50 10.42 24.25
N LYS A 13 20.95 9.87 25.39
CA LYS A 13 20.13 8.99 26.25
C LYS A 13 18.90 9.69 26.81
N PHE A 14 19.02 10.97 27.17
CA PHE A 14 17.88 11.78 27.62
C PHE A 14 16.88 12.02 26.49
N ALA A 15 17.34 12.32 25.27
CA ALA A 15 16.49 12.48 24.10
C ALA A 15 15.80 11.16 23.71
N GLU A 16 16.51 10.03 23.77
CA GLU A 16 15.95 8.69 23.58
C GLU A 16 14.88 8.39 24.63
N GLY A 17 15.16 8.67 25.91
CA GLY A 17 14.17 8.49 26.99
C GLY A 17 12.95 9.41 26.85
N LEU A 18 13.12 10.65 26.38
CA LEU A 18 12.00 11.54 26.06
C LEU A 18 11.15 10.98 24.91
N GLN A 19 11.77 10.44 23.87
CA GLN A 19 11.06 9.79 22.77
C GLN A 19 10.30 8.56 23.23
N GLU A 20 10.90 7.74 24.10
CA GLU A 20 10.23 6.57 24.69
C GLU A 20 9.00 6.98 25.50
N ILE A 21 9.12 8.00 26.36
CA ILE A 21 8.00 8.54 27.13
C ILE A 21 6.91 9.11 26.22
N GLU A 22 7.28 9.87 25.18
CA GLU A 22 6.32 10.39 24.19
C GLU A 22 5.57 9.26 23.45
N GLU A 23 6.27 8.18 23.09
CA GLU A 23 5.66 7.03 22.44
C GLU A 23 4.75 6.23 23.38
N GLU A 24 5.12 6.09 24.66
CA GLU A 24 4.26 5.49 25.70
C GLU A 24 2.99 6.33 25.91
N ASP A 25 3.11 7.65 26.02
CA ASP A 25 1.98 8.56 26.16
C ASP A 25 1.05 8.52 24.93
N LYS A 26 1.61 8.45 23.72
CA LYS A 26 0.82 8.27 22.48
C LYS A 26 0.06 6.94 22.51
N LYS A 27 0.69 5.84 22.94
CA LYS A 27 0.05 4.53 23.06
C LYS A 27 -1.08 4.55 24.10
N ALA A 28 -0.82 5.14 25.27
CA ALA A 28 -1.82 5.28 26.33
C ALA A 28 -3.03 6.09 25.86
N LYS A 29 -2.80 7.22 25.18
CA LYS A 29 -3.86 8.05 24.57
C LYS A 29 -4.67 7.26 23.54
N LYS A 30 -4.03 6.52 22.65
CA LYS A 30 -4.72 5.66 21.66
C LYS A 30 -5.64 4.65 22.33
N GLU A 31 -5.17 3.97 23.39
CA GLU A 31 -5.98 2.99 24.12
C GLU A 31 -7.19 3.61 24.83
N ILE A 32 -7.03 4.82 25.38
CA ILE A 32 -8.15 5.56 26.00
C ILE A 32 -9.20 5.95 24.94
N ILE A 33 -8.75 6.52 23.81
CA ILE A 33 -9.65 6.91 22.71
C ILE A 33 -10.37 5.67 22.18
N LYS A 34 -9.65 4.56 21.98
CA LYS A 34 -10.21 3.30 21.52
C LYS A 34 -11.32 2.78 22.43
N LYS A 35 -11.09 2.76 23.75
CA LYS A 35 -12.13 2.37 24.73
C LYS A 35 -13.34 3.31 24.66
N GLY A 36 -13.11 4.61 24.65
CA GLY A 36 -14.18 5.61 24.56
C GLY A 36 -15.01 5.47 23.28
N VAL A 37 -14.37 5.21 22.14
CA VAL A 37 -15.05 4.97 20.86
C VAL A 37 -15.94 3.72 20.95
N LEU A 38 -15.43 2.60 21.47
CA LEU A 38 -16.21 1.36 21.62
C LEU A 38 -17.42 1.54 22.54
N GLU A 39 -17.25 2.27 23.64
CA GLU A 39 -18.34 2.58 24.57
C GLU A 39 -19.43 3.44 23.92
N LEU A 40 -19.03 4.47 23.16
CA LEU A 40 -19.96 5.30 22.39
C LEU A 40 -20.72 4.47 21.35
N GLU A 41 -20.04 3.57 20.63
CA GLU A 41 -20.68 2.69 19.65
C GLU A 41 -21.68 1.72 20.28
N GLN A 42 -21.36 1.16 21.45
CA GLN A 42 -22.29 0.30 22.17
C GLN A 42 -23.50 1.08 22.68
N LYS A 43 -23.28 2.28 23.22
CA LYS A 43 -24.32 3.11 23.81
C LYS A 43 -25.31 3.63 22.78
N TYR A 44 -24.84 4.01 21.58
CA TYR A 44 -25.65 4.61 20.52
C TYR A 44 -25.89 3.67 19.33
N LYS A 45 -25.79 2.36 19.54
CA LYS A 45 -25.81 1.32 18.51
C LYS A 45 -27.02 1.38 17.56
N GLU A 46 -28.19 1.79 18.06
CA GLU A 46 -29.43 1.90 17.27
C GLU A 46 -29.53 3.22 16.50
N GLU A 47 -29.01 4.32 17.05
CA GLU A 47 -29.00 5.66 16.42
C GLU A 47 -27.92 5.78 15.34
N ILE A 48 -26.78 5.12 15.54
CA ILE A 48 -25.68 5.02 14.56
C ILE A 48 -26.14 4.30 13.28
N LYS A 49 -27.05 3.33 13.38
CA LYS A 49 -27.60 2.62 12.20
C LYS A 49 -28.47 3.50 11.32
N GLY A 50 -28.95 4.63 11.82
CA GLY A 50 -30.01 5.44 11.19
C GLY A 50 -29.55 6.74 10.53
N THR A 51 -28.30 7.19 10.73
CA THR A 51 -27.91 8.54 10.28
C THR A 51 -26.48 8.60 9.74
N HIS A 52 -26.38 8.91 8.45
CA HIS A 52 -25.14 9.17 7.70
C HIS A 52 -24.30 10.36 8.26
N ALA A 53 -24.85 11.11 9.22
CA ALA A 53 -24.22 12.28 9.85
C ALA A 53 -23.47 11.97 11.17
N VAL A 54 -23.74 10.81 11.80
CA VAL A 54 -23.01 10.34 13.00
C VAL A 54 -21.58 9.88 12.61
N ASP A 55 -21.35 9.67 11.30
CA ASP A 55 -20.16 9.12 10.66
C ASP A 55 -18.87 9.91 10.85
N ALA A 56 -18.81 11.19 10.48
CA ALA A 56 -17.49 11.81 10.21
C ALA A 56 -16.62 12.05 11.46
N ARG A 57 -17.23 12.36 12.61
CA ARG A 57 -16.49 12.57 13.87
C ARG A 57 -16.08 11.24 14.50
N LEU A 58 -16.96 10.25 14.47
CA LEU A 58 -16.65 8.90 14.96
C LEU A 58 -15.58 8.24 14.08
N VAL A 59 -15.63 8.42 12.76
CA VAL A 59 -14.59 7.99 11.82
C VAL A 59 -13.25 8.65 12.15
N LYS A 60 -13.20 9.95 12.42
CA LYS A 60 -11.95 10.63 12.84
C LYS A 60 -11.39 10.09 14.15
N LEU A 61 -12.24 9.90 15.17
CA LEU A 61 -11.83 9.31 16.45
C LEU A 61 -11.33 7.86 16.26
N ARG A 62 -11.94 7.11 15.35
CA ARG A 62 -11.48 5.77 14.96
C ARG A 62 -10.12 5.81 14.28
N GLN A 63 -9.92 6.71 13.31
CA GLN A 63 -8.62 6.91 12.65
C GLN A 63 -7.53 7.29 13.66
N GLU A 64 -7.82 8.21 14.59
CA GLU A 64 -6.90 8.61 15.67
C GLU A 64 -6.54 7.43 16.60
N ALA A 65 -7.51 6.55 16.86
CA ALA A 65 -7.32 5.30 17.60
C ALA A 65 -6.69 4.16 16.77
N GLY A 66 -6.44 4.37 15.47
CA GLY A 66 -6.00 3.33 14.53
C GLY A 66 -7.05 2.27 14.23
N MET A 67 -8.32 2.50 14.57
CA MET A 67 -9.45 1.61 14.31
C MET A 67 -9.94 1.72 12.86
N PRO A 68 -10.59 0.68 12.31
CA PRO A 68 -11.22 0.73 10.99
C PRO A 68 -12.30 1.81 10.94
N GLU A 69 -12.47 2.51 9.80
CA GLU A 69 -13.53 3.52 9.63
C GLU A 69 -14.94 2.93 9.77
N LEU A 70 -15.06 1.61 9.62
CA LEU A 70 -16.28 0.85 9.81
C LEU A 70 -16.81 0.96 11.24
N ILE A 71 -17.89 1.71 11.39
CA ILE A 71 -18.61 1.87 12.64
C ILE A 71 -19.43 0.60 12.95
N GLY A 72 -19.39 0.14 14.21
CA GLY A 72 -20.18 -1.00 14.69
C GLY A 72 -19.57 -2.38 14.45
N VAL A 73 -18.38 -2.45 13.85
CA VAL A 73 -17.51 -3.64 13.85
C VAL A 73 -16.49 -3.40 14.96
N GLY A 74 -16.42 -4.27 15.98
CA GLY A 74 -15.42 -4.12 17.05
C GLY A 74 -13.98 -4.15 16.51
N ASP A 75 -12.97 -4.11 17.38
CA ASP A 75 -11.53 -3.94 17.06
C ASP A 75 -10.96 -4.66 15.82
N LYS A 76 -11.50 -5.82 15.45
CA LYS A 76 -11.08 -6.58 14.26
C LYS A 76 -12.18 -6.66 13.22
N VAL A 77 -11.82 -6.34 11.97
CA VAL A 77 -12.64 -6.55 10.78
C VAL A 77 -12.33 -7.92 10.21
N ASP A 78 -13.23 -8.87 10.41
CA ASP A 78 -13.12 -10.24 9.91
C ASP A 78 -14.41 -10.59 9.17
N LYS A 79 -14.29 -11.21 8.00
CA LYS A 79 -15.41 -11.74 7.20
C LYS A 79 -16.42 -12.52 8.04
N LYS A 80 -15.98 -13.26 9.05
CA LYS A 80 -16.85 -14.05 9.95
C LYS A 80 -17.79 -13.19 10.80
N ARG A 81 -17.46 -11.91 11.04
CA ARG A 81 -18.25 -10.98 11.85
C ARG A 81 -19.35 -10.28 11.06
N PHE A 82 -19.33 -10.39 9.74
CA PHE A 82 -20.33 -9.79 8.87
C PHE A 82 -21.46 -10.79 8.61
N LYS A 83 -22.71 -10.38 8.86
CA LYS A 83 -23.89 -11.14 8.43
C LYS A 83 -24.00 -11.16 6.90
N ASP A 84 -23.67 -10.02 6.29
CA ASP A 84 -23.63 -9.83 4.84
C ASP A 84 -22.18 -9.90 4.36
N LYS A 85 -21.87 -10.97 3.62
CA LYS A 85 -20.53 -11.22 3.09
C LYS A 85 -20.18 -10.29 1.92
N GLU A 86 -21.17 -9.85 1.13
CA GLU A 86 -20.94 -8.92 0.03
C GLU A 86 -20.57 -7.55 0.58
N LYS A 87 -21.23 -7.12 1.65
CA LYS A 87 -20.88 -5.89 2.36
C LYS A 87 -19.44 -5.92 2.89
N PHE A 88 -18.96 -7.03 3.43
CA PHE A 88 -17.55 -7.19 3.80
C PHE A 88 -16.62 -7.03 2.59
N GLU A 89 -16.94 -7.69 1.48
CA GLU A 89 -16.12 -7.65 0.26
C GLU A 89 -16.04 -6.24 -0.33
N HIS A 90 -17.15 -5.50 -0.34
CA HIS A 90 -17.17 -4.09 -0.77
C HIS A 90 -16.30 -3.19 0.11
N PHE A 91 -16.39 -3.33 1.43
CA PHE A 91 -15.55 -2.53 2.32
C PHE A 91 -14.08 -2.89 2.21
N LEU A 92 -13.76 -4.18 2.09
CA LEU A 92 -12.38 -4.63 1.87
C LEU A 92 -11.84 -4.06 0.56
N ALA A 93 -12.65 -4.05 -0.51
CA ALA A 93 -12.27 -3.47 -1.79
C ALA A 93 -12.02 -1.96 -1.70
N LYS A 94 -12.88 -1.20 -1.01
CA LYS A 94 -12.66 0.24 -0.75
C LYS A 94 -11.34 0.48 -0.02
N GLU A 95 -11.10 -0.26 1.05
CA GLU A 95 -9.88 -0.13 1.86
C GLU A 95 -8.61 -0.48 1.06
N ILE A 96 -8.66 -1.57 0.28
CA ILE A 96 -7.55 -1.98 -0.60
C ILE A 96 -7.26 -0.90 -1.64
N LEU A 97 -8.29 -0.27 -2.21
CA LEU A 97 -8.13 0.81 -3.18
C LEU A 97 -7.47 2.04 -2.53
N GLU A 98 -7.90 2.44 -1.33
CA GLU A 98 -7.33 3.57 -0.59
C GLU A 98 -5.85 3.34 -0.27
N VAL A 99 -5.51 2.22 0.38
CA VAL A 99 -4.11 1.86 0.68
C VAL A 99 -3.29 1.73 -0.60
N GLY A 100 -3.87 1.14 -1.65
CA GLY A 100 -3.22 1.00 -2.94
C GLY A 100 -2.87 2.33 -3.59
N ILE A 101 -3.79 3.30 -3.57
CA ILE A 101 -3.55 4.65 -4.11
C ILE A 101 -2.50 5.40 -3.28
N GLU A 102 -2.60 5.35 -1.95
CA GLU A 102 -1.65 5.96 -1.01
C GLU A 102 -0.22 5.47 -1.25
N GLU A 103 -0.05 4.15 -1.36
CA GLU A 103 1.27 3.51 -1.37
C GLU A 103 1.84 3.31 -2.77
N SER A 104 1.01 3.25 -3.82
CA SER A 104 1.48 3.05 -5.20
C SER A 104 2.55 4.05 -5.64
N ARG A 105 2.52 5.29 -5.12
CA ARG A 105 3.51 6.33 -5.40
C ARG A 105 4.92 5.93 -4.95
N ASN A 106 5.03 5.24 -3.81
CA ASN A 106 6.31 4.80 -3.26
C ASN A 106 6.96 3.68 -4.09
N TYR A 107 6.16 3.02 -4.95
CA TYR A 107 6.59 1.91 -5.80
C TYR A 107 6.59 2.25 -7.29
N GLY A 108 6.38 3.51 -7.66
CA GLY A 108 6.40 3.92 -9.07
C GLY A 108 5.15 3.51 -9.86
N GLY A 109 3.98 3.49 -9.22
CA GLY A 109 2.69 3.23 -9.86
C GLY A 109 2.38 1.75 -10.14
N VAL A 110 3.36 0.86 -10.00
CA VAL A 110 3.22 -0.60 -10.13
C VAL A 110 3.86 -1.26 -8.92
N MET A 111 3.29 -2.35 -8.42
CA MET A 111 3.85 -3.06 -7.27
C MET A 111 3.63 -4.57 -7.36
N LEU A 112 4.46 -5.34 -6.66
CA LEU A 112 4.26 -6.77 -6.49
C LEU A 112 3.10 -7.02 -5.51
N PHE A 113 2.20 -7.92 -5.88
CA PHE A 113 1.07 -8.33 -5.04
C PHE A 113 1.51 -8.81 -3.64
N LYS A 114 2.63 -9.53 -3.57
CA LYS A 114 3.19 -10.03 -2.31
C LYS A 114 3.56 -8.88 -1.37
N ASP A 115 4.13 -7.81 -1.90
CA ASP A 115 4.54 -6.66 -1.09
C ASP A 115 3.34 -5.80 -0.71
N PHE A 116 2.38 -5.64 -1.61
CA PHE A 116 1.09 -5.04 -1.26
C PHE A 116 0.40 -5.76 -0.10
N CYS A 117 0.42 -7.10 -0.06
CA CYS A 117 -0.15 -7.84 1.08
C CYS A 117 0.53 -7.51 2.41
N LYS A 118 1.84 -7.28 2.42
CA LYS A 118 2.58 -6.87 3.63
C LYS A 118 2.21 -5.45 4.04
N ILE A 119 2.24 -4.52 3.08
CA ILE A 119 1.89 -3.11 3.28
C ILE A 119 0.47 -2.99 3.83
N PHE A 120 -0.48 -3.73 3.26
CA PHE A 120 -1.86 -3.74 3.72
C PHE A 120 -1.96 -4.23 5.17
N ALA A 121 -1.27 -5.32 5.52
CA ALA A 121 -1.26 -5.83 6.89
C ALA A 121 -0.63 -4.83 7.89
N GLU A 122 0.40 -4.10 7.50
CA GLU A 122 1.06 -3.09 8.31
C GLU A 122 0.20 -1.83 8.50
N LYS A 123 -0.42 -1.34 7.41
CA LYS A 123 -1.25 -0.13 7.43
C LYS A 123 -2.64 -0.35 7.99
N ARG A 124 -3.14 -1.58 7.93
CA ARG A 124 -4.47 -1.99 8.36
C ARG A 124 -4.39 -3.22 9.27
N PRO A 125 -3.72 -3.14 10.43
CA PRO A 125 -3.49 -4.28 11.33
C PRO A 125 -4.80 -4.87 11.91
N ASN A 126 -5.88 -4.09 11.87
CA ASN A 126 -7.20 -4.50 12.34
C ASN A 126 -8.01 -5.30 11.30
N TRP A 127 -7.56 -5.31 10.05
CA TRP A 127 -8.19 -6.08 8.98
C TRP A 127 -7.62 -7.50 8.91
N VAL A 128 -8.49 -8.50 9.08
CA VAL A 128 -8.15 -9.91 8.85
C VAL A 128 -8.38 -10.22 7.37
N ALA A 129 -7.44 -9.78 6.53
CA ALA A 129 -7.50 -9.93 5.07
C ALA A 129 -6.38 -10.84 4.57
N PRO A 130 -6.57 -12.18 4.52
CA PRO A 130 -5.57 -13.07 3.95
C PRO A 130 -5.38 -12.79 2.45
N PRO A 131 -4.22 -13.15 1.85
CA PRO A 131 -3.92 -12.85 0.45
C PRO A 131 -5.01 -13.30 -0.53
N LYS A 132 -5.72 -14.40 -0.24
CA LYS A 132 -6.83 -14.88 -1.07
C LYS A 132 -8.00 -13.89 -1.12
N GLU A 133 -8.33 -13.24 -0.02
CA GLU A 133 -9.42 -12.24 0.03
C GLU A 133 -8.97 -10.91 -0.58
N ILE A 134 -7.72 -10.50 -0.37
CA ILE A 134 -7.13 -9.34 -1.05
C ILE A 134 -7.17 -9.53 -2.58
N LYS A 135 -6.79 -10.73 -3.06
CA LYS A 135 -6.82 -11.07 -4.48
C LYS A 135 -8.22 -10.98 -5.07
N LYS A 136 -9.24 -11.52 -4.36
CA LYS A 136 -10.64 -11.41 -4.80
C LYS A 136 -11.12 -9.96 -4.85
N ALA A 137 -10.77 -9.15 -3.86
CA ALA A 137 -11.14 -7.74 -3.85
C ALA A 137 -10.50 -6.97 -5.01
N LEU A 138 -9.24 -7.26 -5.36
CA LEU A 138 -8.60 -6.71 -6.56
C LEU A 138 -9.27 -7.17 -7.85
N GLU A 139 -9.69 -8.44 -7.94
CA GLU A 139 -10.46 -8.96 -9.09
C GLU A 139 -11.81 -8.25 -9.23
N TYR A 140 -12.50 -8.00 -8.10
CA TYR A 140 -13.73 -7.24 -8.04
C TYR A 140 -13.53 -5.79 -8.52
N LEU A 141 -12.52 -5.09 -7.99
CA LEU A 141 -12.19 -3.72 -8.41
C LEU A 141 -11.86 -3.66 -9.90
N ALA A 142 -11.16 -4.66 -10.43
CA ALA A 142 -10.83 -4.73 -11.85
C ALA A 142 -12.03 -5.03 -12.75
N ALA A 143 -12.95 -5.89 -12.30
CA ALA A 143 -14.21 -6.16 -13.00
C ALA A 143 -15.11 -4.92 -13.03
N ALA A 144 -15.07 -4.09 -11.98
CA ALA A 144 -15.77 -2.82 -11.90
C ALA A 144 -15.07 -1.68 -12.68
N GLY A 145 -13.90 -1.92 -13.27
CA GLY A 145 -13.14 -0.91 -14.02
C GLY A 145 -12.47 0.17 -13.13
N LEU A 146 -12.39 -0.05 -11.82
CA LEU A 146 -11.80 0.90 -10.87
C LEU A 146 -10.27 0.80 -10.83
N VAL A 147 -9.72 -0.38 -11.14
CA VAL A 147 -8.28 -0.62 -11.26
C VAL A 147 -7.99 -1.52 -12.47
N PRO A 148 -6.79 -1.49 -13.04
CA PRO A 148 -6.41 -2.44 -14.07
C PRO A 148 -6.36 -3.89 -13.57
N LYS A 149 -6.49 -4.85 -14.50
CA LYS A 149 -6.36 -6.27 -14.18
C LYS A 149 -4.92 -6.58 -13.73
N MET A 150 -4.81 -7.42 -12.71
CA MET A 150 -3.52 -7.93 -12.24
C MET A 150 -2.78 -8.65 -13.36
N PHE A 151 -1.47 -8.41 -13.48
CA PHE A 151 -0.62 -9.01 -14.49
C PHE A 151 0.23 -10.14 -13.90
N LYS A 152 0.13 -11.34 -14.47
CA LYS A 152 0.93 -12.49 -14.05
C LYS A 152 2.19 -12.60 -14.89
N MET A 153 3.34 -12.45 -14.25
CA MET A 153 4.66 -12.58 -14.87
C MET A 153 5.04 -14.04 -15.14
N LYS A 154 6.02 -14.26 -16.03
CA LYS A 154 6.54 -15.60 -16.36
C LYS A 154 7.06 -16.37 -15.13
N ASN A 155 7.68 -15.67 -14.19
CA ASN A 155 8.18 -16.22 -12.92
C ASN A 155 7.06 -16.47 -11.87
N LYS A 156 5.78 -16.37 -12.26
CA LYS A 156 4.59 -16.48 -11.40
C LYS A 156 4.38 -15.32 -10.41
N ALA A 157 5.24 -14.29 -10.42
CA ALA A 157 4.96 -13.06 -9.69
C ALA A 157 3.71 -12.36 -10.26
N ILE A 158 3.02 -11.60 -9.42
CA ILE A 158 1.81 -10.86 -9.81
C ILE A 158 2.11 -9.39 -9.61
N LEU A 159 1.99 -8.61 -10.67
CA LEU A 159 2.05 -7.16 -10.66
C LEU A 159 0.64 -6.60 -10.56
N ILE A 160 0.49 -5.56 -9.74
CA ILE A 160 -0.76 -4.83 -9.56
C ILE A 160 -0.50 -3.34 -9.74
N THR A 161 -1.52 -2.62 -10.18
CA THR A 161 -1.52 -1.16 -10.28
C THR A 161 -2.88 -0.63 -9.88
N PHE A 162 -2.89 0.53 -9.23
CA PHE A 162 -4.09 1.22 -8.77
C PHE A 162 -4.36 2.51 -9.55
N LYS A 163 -3.44 2.90 -10.44
CA LYS A 163 -3.67 3.96 -11.43
C LYS A 163 -4.17 3.30 -12.72
N PRO A 164 -4.99 3.98 -13.54
CA PRO A 164 -5.26 3.58 -14.92
C PRO A 164 -4.00 3.77 -15.77
N ALA A 165 -2.93 3.03 -15.48
CA ALA A 165 -1.80 2.91 -16.38
C ALA A 165 -2.22 1.91 -17.46
N GLU A 166 -2.54 2.40 -18.65
CA GLU A 166 -2.59 1.53 -19.82
C GLU A 166 -1.17 1.02 -20.09
N LEU A 167 -0.84 -0.11 -19.48
CA LEU A 167 0.37 -0.84 -19.79
C LEU A 167 0.17 -1.49 -21.16
N SER A 168 0.73 -0.87 -22.19
CA SER A 168 0.74 -1.46 -23.53
C SER A 168 1.40 -2.84 -23.48
N ARG A 169 1.08 -3.70 -24.45
CA ARG A 169 1.73 -5.03 -24.57
C ARG A 169 3.25 -4.92 -24.61
N ASP A 170 3.76 -3.80 -25.13
CA ASP A 170 5.19 -3.56 -25.20
C ASP A 170 5.78 -3.33 -23.81
N LEU A 171 5.11 -2.53 -22.97
CA LEU A 171 5.54 -2.27 -21.59
C LEU A 171 5.54 -3.55 -20.75
N LEU A 172 4.49 -4.37 -20.91
CA LEU A 172 4.40 -5.68 -20.23
C LEU A 172 5.48 -6.65 -20.70
N THR A 173 5.88 -6.57 -21.97
CA THR A 173 6.96 -7.40 -22.51
C THR A 173 8.30 -7.02 -21.89
N ILE A 174 8.56 -5.71 -21.76
CA ILE A 174 9.75 -5.18 -21.09
C ILE A 174 9.79 -5.62 -19.63
N LEU A 175 8.69 -5.44 -18.89
CA LEU A 175 8.61 -5.81 -17.47
C LEU A 175 8.91 -7.30 -17.21
N ASN A 176 8.54 -8.19 -18.13
CA ASN A 176 8.88 -9.62 -18.03
C ASN A 176 10.36 -9.95 -18.26
N LEU A 177 11.11 -9.04 -18.88
CA LEU A 177 12.52 -9.20 -19.19
C LEU A 177 13.42 -8.47 -18.19
N VAL A 178 12.85 -7.69 -17.27
CA VAL A 178 13.63 -6.99 -16.25
C VAL A 178 14.35 -8.02 -15.38
N PRO A 179 15.70 -7.98 -15.32
CA PRO A 179 16.47 -8.88 -14.50
C PRO A 179 16.29 -8.56 -13.00
N PRO A 180 16.68 -9.47 -12.09
CA PRO A 180 16.62 -9.22 -10.65
C PRO A 180 17.41 -7.99 -10.18
N SER A 181 18.43 -7.55 -10.94
CA SER A 181 19.13 -6.29 -10.67
C SER A 181 18.27 -5.05 -10.86
N GLY A 182 17.11 -5.19 -11.52
CA GLY A 182 16.22 -4.09 -11.85
C GLY A 182 16.85 -3.08 -12.82
N PHE A 183 17.78 -3.50 -13.68
CA PHE A 183 18.47 -2.62 -14.63
C PHE A 183 18.43 -3.20 -16.04
N LEU A 184 18.13 -2.36 -17.03
CA LEU A 184 18.13 -2.70 -18.46
C LEU A 184 18.60 -1.52 -19.30
N THR A 185 19.28 -1.82 -20.40
CA THR A 185 19.65 -0.84 -21.44
C THR A 185 18.79 -0.99 -22.70
N VAL A 186 18.79 0.04 -23.55
CA VAL A 186 18.12 0.01 -24.86
C VAL A 186 18.74 -1.06 -25.74
N GLU A 187 20.06 -1.19 -25.72
CA GLU A 187 20.85 -2.14 -26.50
C GLU A 187 20.51 -3.59 -26.16
N GLU A 188 20.51 -3.94 -24.88
CA GLU A 188 20.17 -5.29 -24.41
C GLU A 188 18.76 -5.67 -24.84
N LEU A 189 17.81 -4.76 -24.63
CA LEU A 189 16.41 -5.02 -24.86
C LEU A 189 16.06 -5.09 -26.35
N SER A 190 16.69 -4.23 -27.17
CA SER A 190 16.60 -4.29 -28.64
C SER A 190 17.13 -5.62 -29.17
N LYS A 191 18.23 -6.13 -28.62
CA LYS A 191 18.83 -7.41 -29.01
C LYS A 191 17.96 -8.60 -28.60
N ILE A 192 17.40 -8.60 -27.39
CA ILE A 192 16.57 -9.70 -26.88
C ILE A 192 15.25 -9.78 -27.64
N LEU A 193 14.62 -8.64 -27.94
CA LEU A 193 13.30 -8.59 -28.56
C LEU A 193 13.33 -8.49 -30.09
N GLY A 194 14.50 -8.21 -30.69
CA GLY A 194 14.61 -7.87 -32.11
C GLY A 194 13.87 -6.58 -32.48
N TRP A 195 13.66 -5.68 -31.51
CA TRP A 195 12.96 -4.42 -31.73
C TRP A 195 13.92 -3.34 -32.22
N GLN A 196 13.40 -2.39 -32.99
CA GLN A 196 14.10 -1.16 -33.35
C GLN A 196 14.34 -0.32 -32.09
N LYS A 197 15.49 0.38 -32.03
CA LYS A 197 15.89 1.14 -30.84
C LYS A 197 14.85 2.20 -30.47
N GLU A 198 14.25 2.85 -31.46
CA GLU A 198 13.24 3.89 -31.30
C GLU A 198 11.98 3.34 -30.61
N ARG A 199 11.56 2.10 -30.93
CA ARG A 199 10.42 1.44 -30.27
C ARG A 199 10.73 1.14 -28.82
N VAL A 200 11.95 0.70 -28.53
CA VAL A 200 12.42 0.42 -27.16
C VAL A 200 12.49 1.72 -26.35
N GLU A 201 13.06 2.79 -26.91
CA GLU A 201 13.13 4.11 -26.28
C GLU A 201 11.76 4.73 -26.03
N LEU A 202 10.80 4.59 -26.96
CA LEU A 202 9.42 5.03 -26.76
C LEU A 202 8.76 4.26 -25.61
N SER A 203 8.99 2.95 -25.55
CA SER A 203 8.46 2.11 -24.48
C SER A 203 9.08 2.47 -23.13
N PHE A 204 10.38 2.71 -23.07
CA PHE A 204 11.05 3.18 -21.85
C PHE A 204 10.61 4.58 -21.43
N ARG A 205 10.44 5.51 -22.37
CA ARG A 205 9.87 6.84 -22.08
C ARG A 205 8.50 6.72 -21.43
N SER A 206 7.63 5.87 -21.97
CA SER A 206 6.32 5.62 -21.37
C SER A 206 6.42 4.98 -19.97
N LEU A 207 7.37 4.06 -19.76
CA LEU A 207 7.64 3.51 -18.42
C LEU A 207 8.15 4.58 -17.43
N VAL A 208 8.93 5.55 -17.91
CA VAL A 208 9.41 6.68 -17.08
C VAL A 208 8.29 7.66 -16.78
N GLU A 209 7.48 8.02 -17.78
CA GLU A 209 6.29 8.89 -17.62
C GLU A 209 5.27 8.29 -16.65
N GLN A 210 5.12 6.96 -16.65
CA GLN A 210 4.26 6.24 -15.72
C GLN A 210 4.90 5.97 -14.35
N GLU A 211 6.11 6.50 -14.10
CA GLU A 211 6.88 6.37 -12.85
C GLU A 211 7.38 4.95 -12.55
N ILE A 212 7.26 4.01 -13.49
CA ILE A 212 7.59 2.58 -13.33
C ILE A 212 9.11 2.34 -13.41
N ALA A 213 9.80 3.17 -14.19
CA ALA A 213 11.24 3.15 -14.32
C ALA A 213 11.79 4.57 -14.20
N TYR A 214 13.08 4.71 -13.92
CA TYR A 214 13.79 5.98 -14.04
C TYR A 214 15.06 5.79 -14.86
N TYR A 215 15.43 6.82 -15.62
CA TYR A 215 16.67 6.80 -16.39
C TYR A 215 17.86 7.17 -15.50
N ASP A 216 18.86 6.30 -15.47
CA ASP A 216 20.13 6.51 -14.80
C ASP A 216 21.16 7.07 -15.78
N LYS A 217 21.52 8.34 -15.60
CA LYS A 217 22.50 9.04 -16.44
C LYS A 217 23.93 8.53 -16.24
N GLN A 218 24.26 7.98 -15.06
CA GLN A 218 25.60 7.48 -14.76
C GLN A 218 25.83 6.10 -15.38
N ALA A 219 24.83 5.22 -15.27
CA ALA A 219 24.89 3.88 -15.85
C ALA A 219 24.42 3.80 -17.31
N GLN A 220 23.89 4.89 -17.86
CA GLN A 220 23.29 4.97 -19.20
C GLN A 220 22.23 3.89 -19.46
N GLY A 221 21.27 3.74 -18.54
CA GLY A 221 20.20 2.75 -18.66
C GLY A 221 18.98 3.06 -17.81
N TYR A 222 18.06 2.11 -17.72
CA TYR A 222 16.79 2.27 -17.03
C TYR A 222 16.74 1.36 -15.80
N HIS A 223 16.38 1.95 -14.66
CA HIS A 223 16.19 1.25 -13.40
C HIS A 223 14.72 1.06 -13.05
N PHE A 224 14.37 -0.12 -12.56
CA PHE A 224 13.03 -0.55 -12.16
C PHE A 224 12.98 -0.76 -10.65
N PRO A 225 12.44 0.18 -9.86
CA PRO A 225 12.39 0.09 -8.40
C PRO A 225 11.69 -1.17 -7.88
N VAL A 226 10.64 -1.61 -8.59
CA VAL A 226 9.83 -2.80 -8.28
C VAL A 226 10.65 -4.08 -8.14
N MET A 227 11.83 -4.16 -8.75
CA MET A 227 12.62 -5.39 -8.83
C MET A 227 13.77 -5.45 -7.81
N LYS A 228 14.00 -4.39 -7.01
CA LYS A 228 15.11 -4.32 -6.05
C LYS A 228 14.94 -5.12 -4.74
N HIS A 229 13.97 -6.02 -4.64
CA HIS A 229 13.62 -6.70 -3.38
C HIS A 229 13.41 -8.22 -3.50
#